data_AF-A0A0T7FF70-F1
#
_entry.id   AF-A0A0T7FF70-F1
#
_cell.length_a   1.000
_cell.length_b   1.000
_cell.length_c   1.000
_cell.angle_alpha   90.00
_cell.angle_beta   90.00
_cell.angle_gamma   90.00
#
_symmetry.space_group_name_H-M   'P 1'
#
loop_
_entity.id
_entity.type
_entity.pdbx_description
1 polymer ?
#
loop_
_entity_poly.entity_id
_entity_poly.type
_entity_poly.pdbx_seq_one_letter_code
_entity_poly.pdbx_strand_id
1 'polypeptide(L)'
;MSAIDFSDPATIAFLTEALTAAGVSGLEISWPSGQLRIVIATGNEAGIDVSVTFRPAPTAQPLVVVKAPMAGHFYPGSPSRSAAADRMPQSVLATDLLGFLRVGPVLLPLCAGRAGILTKQLAEPDALVGFGDPLFEIEPQS
;
A
#
# COMPACT_ATOMS: atom_id res chain seq x y z
N MET A 1 3.80 6.07 33.80
CA MET A 1 3.09 6.82 32.73
C MET A 1 1.63 6.46 32.88
N SER A 2 0.74 7.44 33.06
CA SER A 2 -0.70 7.17 33.11
C SER A 2 -1.16 6.72 31.73
N ALA A 3 -1.98 5.67 31.66
CA ALA A 3 -2.58 5.24 30.40
C ALA A 3 -3.50 6.35 29.88
N ILE A 4 -3.45 6.62 28.58
CA ILE A 4 -4.37 7.56 27.93
C ILE A 4 -5.76 6.92 27.96
N ASP A 5 -6.76 7.66 28.44
CA ASP A 5 -8.15 7.21 28.41
C ASP A 5 -8.79 7.55 27.06
N PHE A 6 -8.94 6.54 26.21
CA PHE A 6 -9.56 6.69 24.89
C PHE A 6 -11.10 6.77 24.93
N SER A 7 -11.70 6.70 26.12
CA SER A 7 -13.15 6.90 26.30
C SER A 7 -13.49 8.34 26.69
N ASP A 8 -12.49 9.15 27.06
CA ASP A 8 -12.67 10.54 27.43
C ASP A 8 -13.06 11.40 26.21
N PRO A 9 -14.22 12.10 26.25
CA PRO A 9 -14.66 12.95 25.14
C PRO A 9 -13.69 14.07 24.78
N ALA A 10 -12.95 14.63 25.75
CA ALA A 10 -11.99 15.69 25.46
C ALA A 10 -10.79 15.16 24.66
N THR A 11 -10.31 13.96 25.01
CA THR A 11 -9.30 13.23 24.25
C THR A 11 -9.76 12.91 22.83
N ILE A 12 -11.01 12.45 22.65
CA ILE A 12 -11.58 12.17 21.32
C ILE A 12 -11.67 13.45 20.47
N ALA A 13 -12.11 14.57 21.06
CA ALA A 13 -12.20 15.86 20.37
C ALA A 13 -10.82 16.36 19.91
N PHE A 14 -9.82 16.29 20.79
CA PHE A 14 -8.44 16.64 20.48
C PHE A 14 -7.88 15.81 19.31
N LEU A 15 -8.08 14.48 19.35
CA LEU A 15 -7.65 13.60 18.26
C LEU A 15 -8.38 13.94 16.95
N THR A 16 -9.69 14.20 17.00
CA THR A 16 -10.48 14.55 15.81
C THR A 16 -9.96 15.83 15.15
N GLU A 17 -9.64 16.85 15.93
CA GLU A 17 -9.07 18.12 15.44
C GLU A 17 -7.68 17.90 14.81
N ALA A 18 -6.82 17.15 15.49
CA ALA A 18 -5.49 16.82 14.98
C ALA A 18 -5.55 16.05 13.65
N LEU A 19 -6.46 15.07 13.53
CA LEU A 19 -6.65 14.28 12.31
C LEU A 19 -7.19 15.15 11.16
N THR A 20 -8.12 16.05 11.47
CA THR A 20 -8.67 17.01 10.50
C THR A 20 -7.57 17.95 9.99
N ALA A 21 -6.76 18.52 10.89
CA ALA A 21 -5.65 19.40 10.51
C ALA A 21 -4.57 18.67 9.71
N ALA A 22 -4.35 17.39 9.98
CA ALA A 22 -3.42 16.54 9.24
C ALA A 22 -3.95 16.07 7.87
N GLY A 23 -5.24 16.26 7.57
CA GLY A 23 -5.85 15.85 6.30
C GLY A 23 -5.95 14.33 6.11
N VAL A 24 -6.02 13.56 7.21
CA VAL A 24 -6.13 12.10 7.17
C VAL A 24 -7.58 11.64 7.28
N SER A 25 -7.93 10.52 6.66
CA SER A 25 -9.31 10.02 6.61
C SER A 25 -9.82 9.42 7.94
N GLY A 26 -8.93 9.15 8.90
CA GLY A 26 -9.29 8.58 10.19
C GLY A 26 -8.12 7.97 10.96
N LEU A 27 -8.45 7.35 12.10
CA LEU A 27 -7.54 6.72 13.04
C LEU A 27 -8.19 5.49 13.66
N GLU A 28 -7.43 4.41 13.83
CA GLU A 28 -7.86 3.20 14.55
C GLU A 28 -6.83 2.83 15.61
N ILE A 29 -7.28 2.65 16.86
CA ILE A 29 -6.45 2.28 18.00
C ILE A 29 -7.05 1.03 18.63
N SER A 30 -6.25 -0.02 18.80
CA SER A 30 -6.66 -1.28 19.44
C SER A 30 -5.84 -1.52 20.70
N TRP A 31 -6.49 -2.04 21.75
CA TRP A 31 -5.86 -2.46 22.99
C TRP A 31 -6.60 -3.67 23.58
N PRO A 32 -6.05 -4.37 24.60
CA PRO A 32 -6.62 -5.64 25.07
C PRO A 32 -8.07 -5.59 25.53
N SER A 33 -8.57 -4.42 25.95
CA SER A 33 -9.93 -4.22 26.44
C SER A 33 -10.86 -3.48 25.47
N GLY A 34 -10.42 -3.13 24.26
CA GLY A 34 -11.27 -2.42 23.32
C GLY A 34 -10.58 -1.87 22.08
N GLN A 35 -11.39 -1.21 21.25
CA GLN A 35 -10.95 -0.53 20.04
C GLN A 35 -11.63 0.83 19.93
N LEU A 36 -10.90 1.83 19.42
CA LEU A 36 -11.40 3.15 19.05
C LEU A 36 -11.18 3.35 17.55
N ARG A 37 -12.23 3.74 16.83
CA ARG A 37 -12.14 4.12 15.42
C ARG A 37 -12.75 5.51 15.24
N ILE A 38 -11.93 6.46 14.77
CA ILE A 38 -12.33 7.81 14.41
C ILE A 38 -12.30 7.91 12.88
N VAL A 39 -13.41 8.31 12.26
CA VAL A 39 -13.52 8.51 10.80
C VAL A 39 -13.85 9.97 10.55
N ILE A 40 -13.04 10.65 9.73
CA ILE A 40 -13.30 12.03 9.33
C ILE A 40 -14.19 11.99 8.09
N ALA A 41 -15.42 12.49 8.24
CA ALA A 41 -16.36 12.59 7.13
C ALA A 41 -15.91 13.69 6.17
N THR A 42 -15.11 13.32 5.17
CA THR A 42 -14.92 14.14 3.97
C THR A 42 -16.19 13.96 3.14
N GLY A 43 -17.01 15.00 2.98
CA GLY A 43 -18.36 14.94 2.40
C GLY A 43 -18.45 14.46 0.94
N ASN A 44 -18.10 13.20 0.69
CA ASN A 44 -18.23 12.51 -0.59
C ASN A 44 -18.98 11.18 -0.39
N GLU A 45 -20.16 11.26 0.20
CA GLU A 45 -21.16 10.20 0.18
C GLU A 45 -22.37 10.65 -0.65
N ALA A 46 -22.21 10.70 -1.98
CA ALA A 46 -23.32 10.70 -2.92
C ALA A 46 -22.81 10.33 -4.32
N GLY A 47 -22.91 9.04 -4.66
CA GLY A 47 -22.58 8.56 -6.00
C GLY A 47 -22.88 7.08 -6.11
N ILE A 48 -24.15 6.73 -6.30
CA ILE A 48 -24.56 5.43 -6.79
C ILE A 48 -23.90 5.25 -8.17
N ASP A 49 -22.93 4.33 -8.27
CA ASP A 49 -22.35 3.97 -9.56
C ASP A 49 -23.33 3.04 -10.28
N VAL A 50 -24.09 3.63 -11.20
CA VAL A 50 -24.95 2.91 -12.13
C VAL A 50 -24.05 2.19 -13.12
N SER A 51 -24.06 0.87 -13.08
CA SER A 51 -23.38 -0.02 -14.01
C SER A 51 -23.93 0.18 -15.44
N VAL A 52 -23.24 0.99 -16.24
CA VAL A 52 -23.41 1.02 -17.69
C VAL A 52 -22.45 -0.01 -18.30
N THR A 53 -23.02 -1.08 -18.87
CA THR A 53 -22.25 -2.06 -19.65
C THR A 53 -21.84 -1.44 -20.98
N PHE A 54 -20.74 -0.69 -20.98
CA PHE A 54 -20.01 -0.36 -22.21
C PHE A 54 -19.03 -1.49 -22.47
N ARG A 55 -19.15 -2.20 -23.59
CA ARG A 55 -18.13 -3.14 -24.05
C ARG A 55 -17.00 -2.30 -24.65
N PRO A 56 -15.84 -2.15 -23.99
CA PRO A 56 -14.74 -1.40 -24.57
C PRO A 56 -14.05 -2.29 -25.60
N ALA A 57 -13.57 -1.69 -26.69
CA ALA A 57 -12.45 -2.25 -27.45
C ALA A 57 -11.29 -2.59 -26.48
N PRO A 58 -10.40 -3.55 -26.77
CA PRO A 58 -9.33 -3.94 -25.85
C PRO A 58 -8.48 -2.71 -25.52
N THR A 59 -8.82 -2.09 -24.41
CA THR A 59 -8.12 -0.98 -23.81
C THR A 59 -7.05 -1.66 -22.99
N ALA A 60 -5.78 -1.38 -23.31
CA ALA A 60 -4.66 -1.88 -22.53
C ALA A 60 -5.00 -1.64 -21.05
N GLN A 61 -5.08 -2.71 -20.27
CA GLN A 61 -5.52 -2.60 -18.89
C GLN A 61 -4.56 -1.67 -18.16
N PRO A 62 -5.05 -0.77 -17.29
CA PRO A 62 -4.18 0.17 -16.59
C PRO A 62 -3.12 -0.60 -15.80
N LEU A 63 -1.86 -0.30 -16.12
CA LEU A 63 -0.68 -0.81 -15.43
C LEU A 63 -0.78 -0.42 -13.94
N VAL A 64 -0.63 -1.39 -13.04
CA VAL A 64 -0.53 -1.07 -11.60
C VAL A 64 0.91 -0.97 -11.22
N VAL A 65 1.19 0.08 -10.48
CA VAL A 65 2.49 0.35 -9.93
C VAL A 65 2.53 -0.17 -8.50
N VAL A 66 3.46 -1.07 -8.22
CA VAL A 66 3.80 -1.44 -6.84
C VAL A 66 4.63 -0.30 -6.26
N LYS A 67 4.14 0.28 -5.17
CA LYS A 67 4.76 1.44 -4.51
C LYS A 67 5.50 1.04 -3.24
N ALA A 68 6.49 1.83 -2.87
CA ALA A 68 7.16 1.71 -1.59
C ALA A 68 6.19 2.03 -0.44
N PRO A 69 5.92 1.09 0.49
CA PRO A 69 5.04 1.33 1.64
C PRO A 69 5.62 2.27 2.70
N MET A 70 6.93 2.56 2.64
CA MET A 70 7.63 3.54 3.47
C MET A 70 9.01 3.83 2.90
N ALA A 71 9.73 4.77 3.52
CA ALA A 71 11.10 5.06 3.14
C ALA A 71 12.08 3.95 3.55
N GLY A 72 13.03 3.61 2.67
CA GLY A 72 14.03 2.57 2.90
C GLY A 72 14.93 2.32 1.69
N HIS A 73 15.84 1.36 1.81
CA HIS A 73 16.67 0.91 0.70
C HIS A 73 16.02 -0.27 -0.02
N PHE A 74 15.90 -0.18 -1.33
CA PHE A 74 15.19 -1.16 -2.14
C PHE A 74 16.07 -2.37 -2.52
N TYR A 75 15.59 -3.59 -2.28
CA TYR A 75 16.27 -4.83 -2.63
C TYR A 75 15.33 -5.70 -3.48
N PRO A 76 15.46 -5.69 -4.82
CA PRO A 76 14.63 -6.52 -5.69
C PRO A 76 15.02 -8.01 -5.60
N GLY A 77 14.07 -8.87 -5.92
CA GLY A 77 14.26 -10.32 -5.95
C GLY A 77 14.02 -10.99 -4.59
N SER A 78 13.80 -12.30 -4.62
CA SER A 78 13.60 -13.10 -3.41
C SER A 78 14.84 -13.95 -3.14
N PRO A 79 15.41 -13.96 -1.92
CA PRO A 79 16.58 -14.77 -1.58
C PRO A 79 16.31 -16.27 -1.69
N SER A 80 15.05 -16.69 -1.77
CA SER A 80 14.63 -18.08 -1.97
C SER A 80 14.39 -18.42 -3.44
N ARG A 81 14.50 -17.45 -4.37
CA ARG A 81 14.15 -17.61 -5.79
C ARG A 81 15.43 -17.61 -6.63
N SER A 82 15.44 -18.46 -7.66
CA SER A 82 16.57 -18.52 -8.60
C SER A 82 16.71 -17.19 -9.35
N ALA A 83 17.95 -16.73 -9.58
CA ALA A 83 18.23 -15.52 -10.36
C ALA A 83 17.60 -15.52 -11.78
N ALA A 84 17.28 -16.70 -12.33
CA ALA A 84 16.55 -16.81 -13.60
C ALA A 84 15.09 -16.31 -13.50
N ALA A 85 14.50 -16.37 -12.31
CA ALA A 85 13.13 -15.95 -12.04
C ALA A 85 13.01 -14.43 -11.85
N ASP A 86 14.11 -13.71 -11.66
CA ASP A 86 14.09 -12.24 -11.55
C ASP A 86 14.13 -11.55 -12.93
N ARG A 87 14.19 -12.33 -14.01
CA ARG A 87 14.08 -11.79 -15.38
C ARG A 87 12.64 -11.36 -15.65
N MET A 88 12.49 -10.12 -16.10
CA MET A 88 11.22 -9.58 -16.58
C MET A 88 11.15 -9.60 -18.11
N PRO A 89 9.95 -9.78 -18.70
CA PRO A 89 8.66 -9.92 -18.03
C PRO A 89 8.44 -11.31 -17.40
N GLN A 90 7.64 -11.37 -16.32
CA GLN A 90 7.32 -12.62 -15.63
C GLN A 90 5.92 -12.62 -15.00
N SER A 91 5.30 -13.79 -14.88
CA SER A 91 4.02 -13.94 -14.18
C SER A 91 4.21 -13.99 -12.66
N VAL A 92 3.34 -13.27 -11.94
CA VAL A 92 3.33 -13.18 -10.48
C VAL A 92 1.91 -13.35 -9.93
N LEU A 93 1.79 -13.96 -8.77
CA LEU A 93 0.57 -13.98 -7.95
C LEU A 93 0.56 -12.78 -6.99
N ALA A 94 -0.62 -12.42 -6.47
CA ALA A 94 -0.73 -11.29 -5.54
C ALA A 94 0.13 -11.44 -4.27
N THR A 95 0.35 -12.67 -3.82
CA THR A 95 1.16 -13.00 -2.64
C THR A 95 2.64 -13.19 -2.96
N ASP A 96 3.04 -13.14 -4.22
CA ASP A 96 4.43 -13.36 -4.60
C ASP A 96 5.31 -12.22 -4.10
N LEU A 97 6.44 -12.62 -3.49
CA LEU A 97 7.44 -11.71 -2.99
C LEU A 97 8.28 -11.18 -4.15
N LEU A 98 8.24 -9.87 -4.35
CA LEU A 98 8.99 -9.16 -5.40
C LEU A 98 10.34 -8.64 -4.91
N GLY A 99 10.51 -8.50 -3.60
CA GLY A 99 11.71 -7.93 -2.99
C GLY A 99 11.50 -7.54 -1.54
N PHE A 100 12.36 -6.64 -1.07
CA PHE A 100 12.33 -6.08 0.27
C PHE A 100 12.64 -4.59 0.27
N LEU A 101 12.17 -3.91 1.32
CA LEU A 101 12.73 -2.63 1.77
C LEU A 101 13.53 -2.85 3.03
N ARG A 102 14.79 -2.44 3.02
CA ARG A 102 15.62 -2.39 4.22
C ARG A 102 15.37 -1.07 4.94
N VAL A 103 14.95 -1.17 6.20
CA VAL A 103 14.74 -0.04 7.10
C VAL A 103 15.58 -0.30 8.36
N GLY A 104 16.77 0.28 8.40
CA GLY A 104 17.77 -0.05 9.41
C GLY A 104 18.10 -1.55 9.41
N PRO A 105 17.89 -2.28 10.52
CA PRO A 105 18.13 -3.72 10.60
C PRO A 105 16.98 -4.58 10.07
N VAL A 106 15.82 -3.99 9.69
CA VAL A 106 14.62 -4.73 9.30
C VAL A 106 14.54 -4.86 7.78
N LEU A 107 14.20 -6.06 7.29
CA LEU A 107 13.81 -6.30 5.90
C LEU A 107 12.29 -6.45 5.84
N LEU A 108 11.61 -5.44 5.30
CA LEU A 108 10.17 -5.45 5.08
C LEU A 108 9.87 -6.13 3.72
N PRO A 109 9.11 -7.23 3.67
CA PRO A 109 8.77 -7.89 2.41
C PRO A 109 7.88 -7.00 1.53
N LEU A 110 8.15 -7.00 0.23
CA LEU A 110 7.32 -6.37 -0.78
C LEU A 110 6.61 -7.45 -1.60
N CYS A 111 5.29 -7.52 -1.49
CA CYS A 111 4.47 -8.44 -2.28
C CYS A 111 3.90 -7.73 -3.51
N ALA A 112 3.56 -8.50 -4.55
CA ALA A 112 2.95 -7.97 -5.77
C ALA A 112 1.62 -7.26 -5.51
N GLY A 113 0.85 -7.70 -4.51
CA GLY A 113 -0.47 -7.15 -4.16
C GLY A 113 -1.57 -7.46 -5.17
N ARG A 114 -1.19 -7.88 -6.38
CA ARG A 114 -2.08 -8.26 -7.48
C ARG A 114 -1.39 -9.29 -8.39
N ALA A 115 -2.17 -10.23 -8.91
CA ALA A 115 -1.68 -11.18 -9.92
C ALA A 115 -1.58 -10.51 -11.30
N GLY A 116 -0.57 -10.89 -12.08
CA GLY A 116 -0.37 -10.34 -13.43
C GLY A 116 1.02 -10.61 -13.97
N ILE A 117 1.44 -9.82 -14.96
CA ILE A 117 2.78 -9.83 -15.52
C ILE A 117 3.57 -8.66 -14.96
N LEU A 118 4.62 -8.97 -14.19
CA LEU A 118 5.62 -7.99 -13.76
C LEU A 118 6.46 -7.59 -14.98
N THR A 119 6.30 -6.36 -15.45
CA THR A 119 6.89 -5.89 -16.72
C THR A 119 8.16 -5.10 -16.52
N LYS A 120 8.25 -4.30 -15.45
CA LYS A 120 9.36 -3.36 -15.25
C LYS A 120 9.70 -3.10 -13.78
N GLN A 121 10.99 -2.94 -13.51
CA GLN A 121 11.53 -2.47 -12.24
C GLN A 121 11.84 -0.98 -12.43
N LEU A 122 11.33 -0.16 -11.52
CA LEU A 122 11.37 1.30 -11.65
C LEU A 122 12.38 1.96 -10.71
N ALA A 123 12.79 1.27 -9.64
CA ALA A 123 13.84 1.70 -8.74
C ALA A 123 15.10 0.86 -8.92
N GLU A 124 16.28 1.46 -8.81
CA GLU A 124 17.55 0.73 -8.87
C GLU A 124 17.76 -0.10 -7.59
N PRO A 125 18.44 -1.26 -7.67
CA PRO A 125 18.86 -1.98 -6.47
C PRO A 125 19.66 -1.09 -5.52
N ASP A 126 19.40 -1.23 -4.21
CA ASP A 126 19.95 -0.45 -3.10
C ASP A 126 19.60 1.06 -3.09
N ALA A 127 18.76 1.52 -4.02
CA ALA A 127 18.32 2.92 -4.04
C ALA A 127 17.51 3.28 -2.78
N LEU A 128 17.75 4.49 -2.27
CA LEU A 128 16.90 5.10 -1.24
C LEU A 128 15.59 5.56 -1.90
N VAL A 129 14.48 5.00 -1.44
CA VAL A 129 13.12 5.34 -1.88
C VAL A 129 12.31 5.88 -0.71
N GLY A 130 11.33 6.72 -0.99
CA GLY A 130 10.36 7.28 -0.05
C GLY A 130 8.99 6.59 -0.13
N PHE A 131 8.08 6.94 0.79
CA PHE A 131 6.70 6.47 0.74
C PHE A 131 6.05 6.83 -0.61
N GLY A 132 5.43 5.85 -1.25
CA GLY A 132 4.75 6.05 -2.52
C GLY A 132 5.67 6.10 -3.73
N ASP A 133 6.98 5.90 -3.60
CA ASP A 133 7.87 5.82 -4.76
C ASP A 133 7.60 4.55 -5.58
N PRO A 134 7.63 4.64 -6.91
CA PRO A 134 7.33 3.51 -7.78
C PRO A 134 8.48 2.49 -7.80
N LEU A 135 8.17 1.21 -7.54
CA LEU A 135 9.17 0.14 -7.48
C LEU A 135 9.04 -0.84 -8.65
N PHE A 136 7.81 -1.22 -8.99
CA PHE A 136 7.53 -2.15 -10.08
C PHE A 136 6.26 -1.79 -10.86
N GLU A 137 6.18 -2.30 -12.08
CA GLU A 137 4.99 -2.26 -12.93
C GLU A 137 4.43 -3.67 -13.12
N ILE A 138 3.13 -3.83 -12.92
CA ILE A 138 2.38 -5.05 -13.16
C ILE A 138 1.27 -4.77 -14.17
N GLU A 139 1.34 -5.43 -15.31
CA GLU A 139 0.23 -5.54 -16.24
C GLU A 139 -0.74 -6.62 -15.71
N PRO A 140 -2.00 -6.29 -15.39
CA PRO A 140 -2.94 -7.28 -14.89
C PRO A 140 -3.28 -8.27 -16.01
N GLN A 141 -3.53 -9.53 -15.63
CA GLN A 141 -4.13 -10.50 -16.54
C GLN A 141 -5.62 -10.61 -16.19
N SER A 142 -6.47 -10.50 -17.22
CA SER A 142 -7.93 -10.63 -17.13
C SER A 142 -8.36 -12.07 -16.84
#